data_AF-A0A174R3X9-F1
#
_entry.id   AF-A0A174R3X9-F1
#
_cell.length_a   1.000
_cell.length_b   1.000
_cell.length_c   1.000
_cell.angle_alpha   90.00
_cell.angle_beta   90.00
_cell.angle_gamma   90.00
#
_symmetry.space_group_name_H-M   'P 1'
#
loop_
_entity.id
_entity.type
_entity.pdbx_description
1 polymer ?
#
loop_
_entity_poly.entity_id
_entity_poly.type
_entity_poly.pdbx_seq_one_letter_code
_entity_poly.pdbx_strand_id
1 'polypeptide(L)'
;MGFETFTKGMQDANEVLNRNFAAAETQLSSKAERYTKMITGDGIPQTVQEILALEPGIYSWVQSTALDWQPVDTPSGAMRVEFKNHCANGTGTRTYELAYTDGAANLRRYFGESGPEYTIRWTRMASSVSSNSYLFPFQNKFFGTLKYTKNQFGEVLLRGDIANRGGVAFTPDTDYIFGYLPEGYCPDDNIAAWIPCGMRSVSGSATIPSTVLIRPNGETSLHTPINVTTEAIICISAMFTAS
;
A
#
# COMPACT_ATOMS: atom_id res chain seq x y z
N MET A 1 -59.72 1.86 -20.86
CA MET A 1 -58.98 1.10 -19.84
C MET A 1 -57.47 1.20 -20.08
N GLY A 2 -56.88 2.40 -19.93
CA GLY A 2 -55.54 2.67 -20.48
C GLY A 2 -54.46 3.13 -19.51
N PHE A 3 -54.80 3.83 -18.43
CA PHE A 3 -53.81 4.47 -17.55
C PHE A 3 -53.73 3.84 -16.15
N GLU A 4 -54.88 3.59 -15.50
CA GLU A 4 -54.92 2.97 -14.17
C GLU A 4 -54.42 1.51 -14.15
N THR A 5 -54.70 0.76 -15.21
CA THR A 5 -54.18 -0.62 -15.36
C THR A 5 -52.66 -0.62 -15.58
N PHE A 6 -52.14 0.40 -16.26
CA PHE A 6 -50.71 0.56 -16.50
C PHE A 6 -49.97 0.97 -15.23
N THR A 7 -50.47 1.97 -14.48
CA THR A 7 -49.87 2.38 -13.21
C THR A 7 -49.93 1.30 -12.14
N LYS A 8 -51.03 0.55 -12.06
CA LYS A 8 -51.14 -0.61 -11.18
C LYS A 8 -50.16 -1.72 -11.57
N GLY A 9 -50.03 -2.04 -12.85
CA GLY A 9 -49.04 -3.02 -13.33
C GLY A 9 -47.60 -2.62 -13.01
N MET A 10 -47.27 -1.33 -13.11
CA MET A 10 -45.95 -0.82 -12.69
C MET A 10 -45.73 -0.92 -11.17
N GLN A 11 -46.76 -0.63 -10.38
CA GLN A 11 -46.68 -0.74 -8.92
C GLN A 11 -46.49 -2.20 -8.48
N ASP A 12 -47.28 -3.12 -9.03
CA ASP A 12 -47.19 -4.56 -8.73
C ASP A 12 -45.80 -5.12 -9.11
N ALA A 13 -45.25 -4.69 -10.25
CA ALA A 13 -43.90 -5.08 -10.67
C ALA A 13 -42.81 -4.56 -9.72
N ASN A 14 -42.93 -3.32 -9.26
CA ASN A 14 -41.99 -2.74 -8.28
C ASN A 14 -42.07 -3.47 -6.93
N GLU A 15 -43.26 -3.88 -6.48
CA GLU A 15 -43.42 -4.65 -5.25
C GLU A 15 -42.81 -6.06 -5.34
N VAL A 16 -42.88 -6.71 -6.49
CA VAL A 16 -42.19 -8.00 -6.73
C VAL A 16 -40.67 -7.82 -6.74
N LEU A 17 -40.16 -6.79 -7.43
CA LEU A 17 -38.73 -6.50 -7.47
C LEU A 17 -38.19 -6.22 -6.07
N ASN A 18 -38.86 -5.36 -5.29
CA ASN A 18 -38.42 -5.03 -3.93
C ASN A 18 -38.40 -6.27 -3.01
N ARG A 19 -39.39 -7.16 -3.12
CA ARG A 19 -39.38 -8.43 -2.37
C ARG A 19 -38.24 -9.34 -2.78
N ASN A 20 -37.95 -9.45 -4.07
CA ASN A 20 -36.84 -10.27 -4.56
C ASN A 20 -35.48 -9.72 -4.11
N PHE A 21 -35.31 -8.39 -4.12
CA PHE A 21 -34.09 -7.76 -3.59
C PHE A 21 -33.92 -8.01 -2.10
N ALA A 22 -34.99 -7.83 -1.30
CA ALA A 22 -34.93 -8.10 0.14
C ALA A 22 -34.61 -9.58 0.45
N ALA A 23 -35.18 -10.51 -0.32
CA ALA A 23 -34.88 -11.93 -0.18
C ALA A 23 -33.42 -12.26 -0.55
N ALA A 24 -32.92 -11.68 -1.64
CA ALA A 24 -31.53 -11.83 -2.06
C ALA A 24 -30.55 -11.27 -1.02
N GLU A 25 -30.84 -10.08 -0.47
CA GLU A 25 -30.03 -9.46 0.57
C GLU A 25 -30.00 -10.31 1.84
N THR A 26 -31.14 -10.84 2.26
CA THR A 26 -31.23 -11.75 3.41
C THR A 26 -30.41 -13.04 3.18
N GLN A 27 -30.49 -13.61 1.98
CA GLN A 27 -29.72 -14.80 1.63
C GLN A 27 -28.21 -14.51 1.57
N LEU A 28 -27.81 -13.37 1.03
CA LEU A 28 -26.41 -12.96 0.97
C LEU A 28 -25.86 -12.66 2.36
N SER A 29 -26.62 -11.95 3.20
CA SER A 29 -26.24 -11.65 4.58
C SER A 29 -26.06 -12.93 5.42
N SER A 30 -27.06 -13.81 5.41
CA SER A 30 -26.98 -15.10 6.13
C SER A 30 -25.83 -15.98 5.64
N LYS A 31 -25.52 -15.93 4.33
CA LYS A 31 -24.34 -16.61 3.77
C LYS A 31 -23.05 -15.96 4.28
N ALA A 32 -22.92 -14.64 4.24
CA ALA A 32 -21.73 -13.92 4.69
C ALA A 32 -21.43 -14.15 6.18
N GLU A 33 -22.46 -14.11 7.03
CA GLU A 33 -22.35 -14.40 8.47
C GLU A 33 -21.92 -15.85 8.73
N ARG A 34 -22.47 -16.81 7.97
CA ARG A 34 -22.11 -18.22 8.12
C ARG A 34 -20.65 -18.49 7.79
N TYR A 35 -20.10 -17.77 6.81
CA TYR A 35 -18.73 -17.99 6.33
C TYR A 35 -17.71 -17.02 6.91
N THR A 36 -18.06 -16.11 7.82
CA THR A 36 -17.09 -15.18 8.44
C THR A 36 -17.15 -15.28 9.96
N LYS A 37 -16.06 -15.72 10.59
CA LYS A 37 -15.99 -15.93 12.04
C LYS A 37 -14.84 -15.15 12.66
N MET A 38 -15.17 -14.29 13.61
CA MET A 38 -14.19 -13.68 14.51
C MET A 38 -13.88 -14.65 15.65
N ILE A 39 -12.63 -15.07 15.77
CA ILE A 39 -12.15 -15.93 16.83
C ILE A 39 -11.45 -15.07 17.89
N THR A 40 -11.74 -15.34 19.16
CA THR A 40 -11.13 -14.68 20.32
C THR A 40 -10.65 -15.71 21.35
N GLY A 41 -9.62 -15.34 22.12
CA GLY A 41 -9.10 -16.16 23.23
C GLY A 41 -8.72 -17.58 22.82
N ASP A 42 -9.21 -18.56 23.58
CA ASP A 42 -8.87 -19.98 23.45
C ASP A 42 -9.41 -20.66 22.17
N GLY A 43 -10.21 -19.95 21.36
CA GLY A 43 -10.73 -20.48 20.10
C GLY A 43 -9.72 -20.46 18.95
N ILE A 44 -8.55 -19.84 19.12
CA ILE A 44 -7.52 -19.72 18.08
C ILE A 44 -6.91 -21.10 17.83
N PRO A 45 -6.92 -21.63 16.59
CA PRO A 45 -6.34 -22.94 16.29
C PRO A 45 -4.84 -22.96 16.56
N GLN A 46 -4.41 -23.76 17.54
CA GLN A 46 -3.01 -23.90 17.94
C GLN A 46 -2.26 -24.94 17.11
N THR A 47 -2.97 -25.90 16.52
CA THR A 47 -2.38 -27.06 15.83
C THR A 47 -2.93 -27.24 14.42
N VAL A 48 -2.20 -27.97 13.56
CA VAL A 48 -2.68 -28.32 12.21
C VAL A 48 -3.94 -29.18 12.28
N GLN A 49 -4.07 -30.04 13.30
CA GLN A 49 -5.26 -30.85 13.54
C GLN A 49 -6.50 -29.98 13.76
N GLU A 50 -6.38 -28.92 14.56
CA GLU A 50 -7.47 -27.96 14.78
C GLU A 50 -7.83 -27.21 13.50
N ILE A 51 -6.84 -26.81 12.68
CA ILE A 51 -7.08 -26.21 11.36
C ILE A 51 -7.82 -27.18 10.43
N LEU A 52 -7.45 -28.46 10.44
CA LEU A 52 -8.10 -29.50 9.66
C LEU A 52 -9.49 -29.87 10.20
N ALA A 53 -9.81 -29.54 11.45
CA ALA A 53 -11.14 -29.69 12.02
C ALA A 53 -12.07 -28.52 11.68
N LEU A 54 -11.54 -27.37 11.22
CA LEU A 54 -12.36 -26.23 10.85
C LEU A 54 -13.26 -26.55 9.66
N GLU A 55 -14.50 -26.05 9.75
CA GLU A 55 -15.41 -26.00 8.61
C GLU A 55 -14.88 -25.03 7.54
N PRO A 56 -15.24 -25.20 6.26
CA PRO A 56 -14.93 -24.22 5.23
C PRO A 56 -15.48 -22.84 5.57
N GLY A 57 -14.66 -21.80 5.40
CA GLY A 57 -15.01 -20.43 5.78
C GLY A 57 -13.82 -19.50 5.91
N ILE A 58 -14.11 -18.27 6.29
CA ILE A 58 -13.20 -17.16 6.56
C ILE A 58 -13.18 -16.93 8.07
N TYR A 59 -11.98 -16.92 8.63
CA TYR A 59 -11.71 -16.79 10.05
C TYR A 59 -10.79 -15.61 10.27
N SER A 60 -11.01 -14.85 11.33
CA SER A 60 -10.09 -13.78 11.69
C SER A 60 -9.88 -13.68 13.20
N TRP A 61 -8.64 -13.45 13.61
CA TRP A 61 -8.24 -13.29 15.00
C TRP A 61 -7.04 -12.34 15.15
N VAL A 62 -6.71 -12.00 16.40
CA VAL A 62 -5.46 -11.33 16.76
C VAL A 62 -4.55 -12.34 17.43
N GLN A 63 -3.28 -12.35 17.04
CA GLN A 63 -2.23 -13.06 17.77
C GLN A 63 -0.99 -12.17 17.89
N SER A 64 -0.15 -12.46 18.88
CA SER A 64 1.12 -11.75 19.12
C SER A 64 2.35 -12.56 18.72
N THR A 65 2.18 -13.87 18.53
CA THR A 65 3.24 -14.85 18.35
C THR A 65 2.88 -15.74 17.18
N ALA A 66 3.86 -16.12 16.36
CA ALA A 66 3.67 -17.10 15.30
C ALA A 66 3.35 -18.48 15.89
N LEU A 67 2.49 -19.24 15.21
CA LEU A 67 2.14 -20.62 15.56
C LEU A 67 2.91 -21.59 14.66
N ASP A 68 3.24 -22.78 15.16
CA ASP A 68 4.12 -23.73 14.47
C ASP A 68 3.61 -24.17 13.08
N TRP A 69 2.30 -24.15 12.87
CA TRP A 69 1.68 -24.51 11.60
C TRP A 69 1.72 -23.40 10.54
N GLN A 70 2.10 -22.19 10.92
CA GLN A 70 2.14 -21.02 10.06
C GLN A 70 3.45 -20.96 9.25
N PRO A 71 3.52 -20.17 8.17
CA PRO A 71 4.76 -19.91 7.44
C PRO A 71 5.92 -19.51 8.38
N VAL A 72 7.13 -19.97 8.05
CA VAL A 72 8.35 -19.71 8.84
C VAL A 72 8.64 -18.21 8.97
N ASP A 73 8.26 -17.41 7.98
CA ASP A 73 8.42 -15.96 7.98
C ASP A 73 7.18 -15.21 8.51
N THR A 74 6.35 -15.85 9.35
CA THR A 74 5.23 -15.18 10.04
C THR A 74 5.76 -14.03 10.92
N PRO A 75 5.17 -12.81 10.86
CA PRO A 75 5.61 -11.68 11.67
C PRO A 75 5.56 -11.97 13.18
N SER A 76 6.45 -11.32 13.94
CA SER A 76 6.38 -11.24 15.41
C SER A 76 5.65 -9.96 15.83
N GLY A 77 4.86 -10.01 16.90
CA GLY A 77 4.11 -8.86 17.42
C GLY A 77 2.61 -8.93 17.09
N ALA A 78 1.87 -7.90 17.50
CA ALA A 78 0.42 -7.87 17.32
C ALA A 78 0.05 -7.82 15.83
N MET A 79 -0.59 -8.88 15.35
CA MET A 79 -1.03 -9.04 13.97
C MET A 79 -2.49 -9.48 13.90
N ARG A 80 -3.23 -8.94 12.92
CA ARG A 80 -4.51 -9.46 12.50
C ARG A 80 -4.24 -10.60 11.53
N VAL A 81 -4.79 -11.77 11.82
CA VAL A 81 -4.78 -12.91 10.90
C VAL A 81 -6.13 -13.00 10.22
N GLU A 82 -6.12 -13.18 8.90
CA GLU A 82 -7.26 -13.63 8.12
C GLU A 82 -6.90 -14.97 7.49
N PHE A 83 -7.71 -15.98 7.78
CA PHE A 83 -7.50 -17.34 7.31
C PHE A 83 -8.74 -17.81 6.58
N LYS A 84 -8.57 -18.28 5.35
CA LYS A 84 -9.65 -18.88 4.56
C LYS A 84 -9.36 -20.36 4.39
N ASN A 85 -10.32 -21.18 4.78
CA ASN A 85 -10.30 -22.62 4.55
C ASN A 85 -11.25 -22.94 3.40
N HIS A 86 -10.68 -23.44 2.30
CA HIS A 86 -11.43 -23.94 1.17
C HIS A 86 -11.32 -25.47 1.14
N CYS A 87 -12.48 -26.14 1.17
CA CYS A 87 -12.54 -27.56 0.84
C CYS A 87 -12.93 -27.66 -0.64
N ALA A 88 -12.10 -28.33 -1.46
CA ALA A 88 -12.54 -28.74 -2.78
C ALA A 88 -13.59 -29.84 -2.61
N ASN A 89 -14.75 -29.70 -3.25
CA ASN A 89 -15.77 -30.75 -3.24
C ASN A 89 -15.18 -32.00 -3.92
N GLY A 90 -14.94 -33.04 -3.12
CA GLY A 90 -14.37 -34.30 -3.59
C GLY A 90 -12.85 -34.36 -3.41
N THR A 91 -12.40 -35.49 -2.85
CA THR A 91 -11.00 -35.90 -2.65
C THR A 91 -10.14 -35.03 -1.72
N GLY A 92 -10.53 -34.92 -0.45
CA GLY A 92 -9.64 -34.89 0.73
C GLY A 92 -8.60 -33.76 0.92
N THR A 93 -8.21 -33.05 -0.15
CA THR A 93 -7.20 -32.00 -0.15
C THR A 93 -7.87 -30.68 0.16
N ARG A 94 -7.38 -30.02 1.21
CA ARG A 94 -7.83 -28.70 1.62
C ARG A 94 -6.81 -27.66 1.17
N THR A 95 -7.33 -26.53 0.69
CA THR A 95 -6.52 -25.38 0.31
C THR A 95 -6.82 -24.21 1.22
N TYR A 96 -5.81 -23.41 1.51
CA TYR A 96 -5.89 -22.35 2.49
C TYR A 96 -5.40 -21.02 1.90
N GLU A 97 -6.03 -19.92 2.28
CA GLU A 97 -5.40 -18.60 2.18
C GLU A 97 -5.10 -18.10 3.59
N LEU A 98 -3.92 -17.53 3.78
CA LEU A 98 -3.53 -16.92 5.04
C LEU A 98 -2.98 -15.53 4.78
N ALA A 99 -3.53 -14.54 5.47
CA ALA A 99 -3.11 -13.16 5.37
C ALA A 99 -2.79 -12.60 6.76
N TYR A 100 -1.72 -11.82 6.82
CA TYR A 100 -1.30 -11.09 8.00
C TYR A 100 -1.31 -9.61 7.71
N THR A 101 -1.97 -8.86 8.58
CA THR A 101 -1.89 -7.40 8.58
C THR A 101 -1.36 -6.97 9.94
N ASP A 102 -0.17 -6.38 9.97
CA ASP A 102 0.27 -5.66 11.17
C ASP A 102 -0.31 -4.24 11.18
N GLY A 103 -0.37 -3.63 12.37
CA GLY A 103 -0.88 -2.27 12.53
C GLY A 103 -0.12 -1.19 11.75
N ALA A 104 0.97 -1.57 11.05
CA ALA A 104 1.84 -0.69 10.26
C ALA A 104 1.68 -0.87 8.73
N ALA A 105 0.57 -1.47 8.28
CA ALA A 105 0.23 -1.68 6.87
C ALA A 105 1.13 -2.67 6.10
N ASN A 106 1.90 -3.50 6.80
CA ASN A 106 2.55 -4.64 6.16
C ASN A 106 1.50 -5.73 5.97
N LEU A 107 1.33 -6.15 4.72
CA LEU A 107 0.44 -7.25 4.34
C LEU A 107 1.31 -8.42 3.88
N ARG A 108 1.09 -9.63 4.37
CA ARG A 108 1.68 -10.85 3.79
C ARG A 108 0.55 -11.81 3.47
N ARG A 109 0.54 -12.38 2.27
CA ARG A 109 -0.46 -13.37 1.82
C ARG A 109 0.22 -14.66 1.39
N TYR A 110 -0.38 -15.78 1.78
CA TYR A 110 0.10 -17.13 1.50
C TYR A 110 -1.04 -17.99 0.98
N PHE A 111 -0.69 -18.93 0.12
CA PHE A 111 -1.52 -20.05 -0.27
C PHE A 111 -0.98 -21.31 0.39
N GLY A 112 -1.87 -22.10 0.98
CA GLY A 112 -1.54 -23.33 1.67
C GLY A 112 -2.25 -24.53 1.07
N GLU A 113 -1.61 -25.70 1.13
CA GLU A 113 -2.24 -26.98 0.81
C GLU A 113 -1.96 -27.99 1.93
N SER A 114 -2.96 -28.78 2.29
CA SER A 114 -2.81 -29.88 3.25
C SER A 114 -1.83 -30.93 2.71
N GLY A 115 -0.76 -31.19 3.46
CA GLY A 115 0.21 -32.25 3.17
C GLY A 115 -0.04 -33.54 3.95
N PRO A 116 0.83 -34.55 3.79
CA PRO A 116 0.83 -35.75 4.62
C PRO A 116 1.01 -35.41 6.11
N GLU A 117 0.51 -36.29 6.99
CA GLU A 117 0.81 -36.28 8.44
C GLU A 117 0.53 -34.96 9.17
N TYR A 118 -0.64 -34.34 8.90
CA TYR A 118 -1.05 -33.10 9.56
C TYR A 118 -0.05 -31.96 9.33
N THR A 119 0.35 -31.74 8.07
CA THR A 119 1.18 -30.60 7.68
C THR A 119 0.43 -29.67 6.73
N ILE A 120 0.84 -28.40 6.69
CA ILE A 120 0.39 -27.45 5.66
C ILE A 120 1.63 -26.96 4.92
N ARG A 121 1.63 -27.09 3.60
CA ARG A 121 2.68 -26.55 2.74
C ARG A 121 2.29 -25.15 2.31
N TRP A 122 3.08 -24.16 2.68
CA TRP A 122 2.82 -22.77 2.37
C TRP A 122 3.66 -22.27 1.19
N THR A 123 3.03 -21.51 0.31
CA THR A 123 3.68 -20.72 -0.73
C THR A 123 3.30 -19.25 -0.55
N ARG A 124 4.30 -18.37 -0.49
CA ARG A 124 4.07 -16.92 -0.36
C ARG A 124 3.55 -16.37 -1.69
N MET A 125 2.40 -15.70 -1.65
CA MET A 125 1.74 -15.12 -2.83
C MET A 125 2.16 -13.67 -3.05
N ALA A 126 2.15 -12.87 -1.98
CA ALA A 126 2.40 -11.44 -2.06
C ALA A 126 2.85 -10.92 -0.70
N SER A 127 3.62 -9.84 -0.70
CA SER A 127 3.83 -9.05 0.49
C SER A 127 4.00 -7.58 0.18
N SER A 128 3.42 -6.74 1.03
CA SER A 128 3.68 -5.31 1.13
C SER A 128 4.43 -5.02 2.41
N VAL A 129 5.47 -4.21 2.30
CA VAL A 129 6.15 -3.61 3.45
C VAL A 129 5.95 -2.10 3.35
N SER A 130 5.62 -1.44 4.46
CA SER A 130 5.64 0.01 4.56
C SER A 130 7.01 0.52 4.10
N SER A 131 6.99 1.43 3.12
CA SER A 131 8.23 2.00 2.61
C SER A 131 8.96 2.75 3.71
N ASN A 132 10.19 2.35 4.02
CA ASN A 132 11.04 3.11 4.90
C ASN A 132 11.25 4.52 4.34
N SER A 133 11.14 5.53 5.22
CA SER A 133 11.32 6.93 4.89
C SER A 133 12.62 7.45 5.49
N TYR A 134 13.47 8.01 4.65
CA TYR A 134 14.80 8.48 5.02
C TYR A 134 14.93 9.96 4.73
N LEU A 135 15.72 10.67 5.54
CA LEU A 135 16.09 12.06 5.27
C LEU A 135 17.07 12.12 4.10
N PHE A 136 16.85 13.06 3.19
CA PHE A 136 17.71 13.27 2.04
C PHE A 136 19.11 13.75 2.47
N PRO A 137 20.19 13.15 1.96
CA PRO A 137 21.55 13.52 2.32
C PRO A 137 22.00 14.78 1.55
N PHE A 138 21.66 15.95 2.08
CA PHE A 138 22.06 17.22 1.49
C PHE A 138 23.58 17.38 1.44
N GLN A 139 24.08 17.92 0.33
CA GLN A 139 25.45 18.39 0.20
C GLN A 139 25.52 19.92 0.15
N ASN A 140 26.70 20.44 0.50
CA ASN A 140 26.99 21.86 0.47
C ASN A 140 25.96 22.68 1.27
N LYS A 141 25.77 23.94 0.92
CA LYS A 141 24.96 24.93 1.63
C LYS A 141 23.44 24.59 1.63
N PHE A 142 22.99 23.39 1.31
CA PHE A 142 21.56 23.05 1.30
C PHE A 142 21.11 22.38 2.60
N PHE A 143 19.85 22.61 2.99
CA PHE A 143 19.20 21.95 4.11
C PHE A 143 17.69 21.91 3.91
N GLY A 144 17.00 21.08 4.68
CA GLY A 144 15.55 21.01 4.63
C GLY A 144 14.99 19.73 5.23
N THR A 145 13.74 19.42 4.86
CA THR A 145 12.96 18.28 5.37
C THR A 145 12.72 17.22 4.30
N LEU A 146 13.35 17.35 3.12
CA LEU A 146 13.21 16.41 2.02
C LEU A 146 13.50 14.99 2.49
N LYS A 147 12.54 14.10 2.24
CA LYS A 147 12.63 12.67 2.49
C LYS A 147 12.49 11.91 1.19
N TYR A 148 13.05 10.71 1.16
CA TYR A 148 12.84 9.75 0.10
C TYR A 148 12.30 8.42 0.66
N THR A 149 11.47 7.75 -0.12
CA THR A 149 10.90 6.42 0.16
C THR A 149 10.88 5.62 -1.14
N LYS A 150 11.18 4.32 -1.12
CA LYS A 150 11.01 3.41 -2.27
C LYS A 150 9.94 2.38 -1.94
N ASN A 151 9.00 2.15 -2.85
CA ASN A 151 7.99 1.11 -2.68
C ASN A 151 8.42 -0.22 -3.33
N GLN A 152 7.59 -1.25 -3.16
CA GLN A 152 7.84 -2.60 -3.69
C GLN A 152 7.89 -2.68 -5.22
N PHE A 153 7.38 -1.68 -5.93
CA PHE A 153 7.40 -1.58 -7.38
C PHE A 153 8.63 -0.81 -7.89
N GLY A 154 9.53 -0.43 -6.98
CA GLY A 154 10.71 0.36 -7.31
C GLY A 154 10.43 1.86 -7.46
N GLU A 155 9.22 2.33 -7.19
CA GLU A 155 8.90 3.76 -7.28
C GLU A 155 9.48 4.49 -6.07
N VAL A 156 10.30 5.50 -6.35
CA VAL A 156 10.89 6.41 -5.38
C VAL A 156 10.05 7.68 -5.32
N LEU A 157 9.54 7.99 -4.13
CA LEU A 157 8.89 9.25 -3.82
C LEU A 157 9.87 10.15 -3.05
N LEU A 158 10.06 11.37 -3.54
CA LEU A 158 10.73 12.48 -2.87
C LEU A 158 9.69 13.47 -2.37
N ARG A 159 9.70 13.75 -1.07
CA ARG A 159 8.75 14.70 -0.46
C ARG A 159 9.36 15.51 0.67
N GLY A 160 9.15 16.82 0.62
CA GLY A 160 9.56 17.76 1.67
C GLY A 160 10.13 19.02 1.07
N ASP A 161 10.89 19.76 1.88
CA ASP A 161 11.39 21.07 1.50
C ASP A 161 12.91 21.11 1.39
N ILE A 162 13.41 21.98 0.52
CA ILE A 162 14.84 22.32 0.43
C ILE A 162 15.03 23.83 0.49
N ALA A 163 16.12 24.29 1.09
CA ALA A 163 16.49 25.69 1.22
C ALA A 163 18.01 25.86 1.09
N ASN A 164 18.44 27.04 0.60
CA ASN A 164 19.85 27.41 0.49
C ASN A 164 20.31 28.20 1.72
N ARG A 165 21.39 27.75 2.35
CA ARG A 165 22.02 28.34 3.54
C ARG A 165 22.74 29.62 3.12
N GLY A 166 22.24 30.73 3.66
CA GLY A 166 22.76 32.07 3.40
C GLY A 166 21.87 32.92 2.49
N GLY A 167 20.66 32.47 2.16
CA GLY A 167 19.68 33.32 1.49
C GLY A 167 20.00 33.67 0.04
N VAL A 168 20.96 32.95 -0.55
CA VAL A 168 21.40 33.23 -1.92
C VAL A 168 20.31 32.81 -2.89
N ALA A 169 19.84 33.79 -3.65
CA ALA A 169 18.94 33.62 -4.78
C ALA A 169 19.42 32.52 -5.75
N PHE A 170 18.47 31.74 -6.27
CA PHE A 170 18.76 30.86 -7.40
C PHE A 170 18.75 31.67 -8.71
N THR A 171 19.82 31.54 -9.50
CA THR A 171 19.98 32.19 -10.79
C THR A 171 19.48 31.27 -11.91
N PRO A 172 18.90 31.84 -12.99
CA PRO A 172 18.46 31.07 -14.13
C PRO A 172 19.66 30.38 -14.79
N ASP A 173 19.37 29.29 -15.48
CA ASP A 173 20.34 28.53 -16.28
C ASP A 173 21.53 27.98 -15.46
N THR A 174 21.38 27.87 -14.14
CA THR A 174 22.37 27.30 -13.22
C THR A 174 21.79 26.07 -12.56
N ASP A 175 22.48 24.93 -12.69
CA ASP A 175 22.14 23.70 -11.98
C ASP A 175 22.73 23.73 -10.58
N TYR A 176 21.87 23.68 -9.56
CA TYR A 176 22.27 23.66 -8.16
C TYR A 176 22.23 22.23 -7.63
N ILE A 177 23.39 21.58 -7.58
CA ILE A 177 23.52 20.25 -6.99
C ILE A 177 23.34 20.37 -5.46
N PHE A 178 22.29 19.76 -4.93
CA PHE A 178 21.95 19.82 -3.51
C PHE A 178 22.13 18.49 -2.77
N GLY A 179 22.50 17.41 -3.47
CA GLY A 179 22.95 16.17 -2.86
C GLY A 179 22.87 14.98 -3.80
N TYR A 180 23.02 13.78 -3.23
CA TYR A 180 23.04 12.54 -3.99
C TYR A 180 22.08 11.53 -3.38
N LEU A 181 21.20 10.93 -4.18
CA LEU A 181 20.45 9.76 -3.72
C LEU A 181 21.39 8.57 -3.51
N PRO A 182 21.19 7.78 -2.44
CA PRO A 182 21.96 6.55 -2.26
C PRO A 182 21.70 5.53 -3.37
N GLU A 183 22.67 4.63 -3.56
CA GLU A 183 22.55 3.47 -4.44
C GLU A 183 21.27 2.68 -4.13
N GLY A 184 20.55 2.26 -5.17
CA GLY A 184 19.24 1.62 -5.07
C GLY A 184 18.04 2.58 -5.02
N TYR A 185 18.27 3.90 -4.98
CA TYR A 185 17.22 4.93 -5.10
C TYR A 185 17.38 5.81 -6.34
N CYS A 186 18.39 5.53 -7.17
CA CYS A 186 18.66 6.27 -8.39
C CYS A 186 17.75 5.84 -9.55
N PRO A 187 17.39 6.74 -10.47
CA PRO A 187 16.68 6.38 -11.70
C PRO A 187 17.58 5.53 -12.61
N ASP A 188 16.97 4.76 -13.52
CA ASP A 188 17.68 3.89 -14.48
C ASP A 188 18.77 4.65 -15.27
N ASP A 189 19.86 3.94 -15.56
CA ASP A 189 21.10 4.43 -16.21
C ASP A 189 20.93 5.27 -17.49
N ASN A 190 19.77 5.22 -18.13
CA ASN A 190 19.54 5.85 -19.43
C ASN A 190 18.60 7.07 -19.39
N ILE A 191 17.89 7.33 -18.28
CA ILE A 191 16.86 8.38 -18.24
C ILE A 191 16.95 9.13 -16.90
N ALA A 192 17.64 10.28 -16.91
CA ALA A 192 17.60 11.19 -15.79
C ALA A 192 16.14 11.59 -15.50
N ALA A 193 15.74 11.61 -14.23
CA ALA A 193 14.38 11.97 -13.84
C ALA A 193 14.26 13.50 -13.78
N TRP A 194 13.39 14.06 -14.62
CA TRP A 194 13.04 15.49 -14.61
C TRP A 194 11.71 15.66 -13.90
N ILE A 195 11.74 16.26 -12.71
CA ILE A 195 10.58 16.33 -11.85
C ILE A 195 10.13 17.76 -11.63
N PRO A 196 8.97 18.16 -12.18
CA PRO A 196 8.40 19.47 -11.93
C PRO A 196 8.20 19.70 -10.43
N CYS A 197 8.73 20.81 -9.91
CA CYS A 197 8.56 21.21 -8.53
C CYS A 197 8.11 22.67 -8.44
N GLY A 198 7.48 23.01 -7.31
CA GLY A 198 7.09 24.39 -7.01
C GLY A 198 8.11 25.02 -6.07
N MET A 199 8.71 26.12 -6.50
CA MET A 199 9.50 26.97 -5.60
C MET A 199 8.59 28.01 -4.96
N ARG A 200 8.66 28.16 -3.64
CA ARG A 200 7.96 29.22 -2.91
C ARG A 200 8.96 30.22 -2.37
N SER A 201 8.71 31.52 -2.58
CA SER A 201 9.50 32.55 -1.88
C SER A 201 9.29 32.46 -0.37
N VAL A 202 10.26 32.87 0.44
CA VAL A 202 10.10 32.92 1.91
C VAL A 202 8.89 33.75 2.35
N SER A 203 8.47 34.74 1.54
CA SER A 203 7.26 35.56 1.77
C SER A 203 5.94 34.88 1.38
N GLY A 204 5.99 33.66 0.82
CA GLY A 204 4.82 32.84 0.48
C GLY A 204 4.01 33.30 -0.73
N SER A 205 4.50 34.25 -1.52
CA SER A 205 3.67 35.05 -2.44
C SER A 205 3.62 34.52 -3.88
N ALA A 206 4.54 33.66 -4.30
CA ALA A 206 4.59 33.11 -5.66
C ALA A 206 5.09 31.66 -5.66
N THR A 207 4.48 30.82 -6.51
CA THR A 207 5.01 29.49 -6.86
C THR A 207 5.66 29.59 -8.23
N ILE A 208 6.97 29.35 -8.30
CA ILE A 208 7.72 29.39 -9.57
C ILE A 208 7.93 27.96 -10.05
N PRO A 209 7.64 27.67 -11.33
CA PRO A 209 7.92 26.36 -11.90
C PRO A 209 9.43 26.14 -11.90
N SER A 210 9.87 25.01 -11.39
CA SER A 210 11.25 24.57 -11.45
C SER A 210 11.30 23.08 -11.65
N THR A 211 12.49 22.54 -11.88
CA THR A 211 12.65 21.11 -12.11
C THR A 211 13.78 20.59 -11.27
N VAL A 212 13.55 19.46 -10.61
CA VAL A 212 14.60 18.66 -10.02
C VAL A 212 15.06 17.67 -11.06
N LEU A 213 16.36 17.67 -11.34
CA LEU A 213 17.01 16.68 -12.17
C LEU A 213 17.71 15.67 -11.27
N ILE A 214 17.42 14.38 -11.45
CA ILE A 214 18.11 13.28 -10.78
C ILE A 214 18.82 12.46 -11.84
N ARG A 215 20.15 12.41 -11.77
CA ARG A 215 20.97 11.61 -12.69
C ARG A 215 21.10 10.17 -12.17
N PRO A 216 21.46 9.21 -13.03
CA PRO A 216 21.60 7.81 -12.62
C PRO A 216 22.68 7.54 -11.55
N ASN A 217 23.71 8.39 -11.50
CA ASN A 217 24.71 8.36 -10.42
C ASN A 217 24.18 8.89 -9.07
N GLY A 218 22.88 9.19 -8.98
CA GLY A 218 22.23 9.75 -7.81
C GLY A 218 22.36 11.26 -7.68
N GLU A 219 23.14 11.95 -8.53
CA GLU A 219 23.30 13.40 -8.45
C GLU A 219 21.95 14.10 -8.64
N THR A 220 21.53 14.85 -7.62
CA THR A 220 20.28 15.58 -7.62
C THR A 220 20.56 17.07 -7.67
N SER A 221 20.09 17.72 -8.73
CA SER A 221 20.21 19.16 -8.94
C SER A 221 18.85 19.82 -9.09
N LEU A 222 18.79 21.09 -8.70
CA LEU A 222 17.69 21.97 -9.02
C LEU A 222 18.04 22.78 -10.25
N HIS A 223 17.14 22.77 -11.23
CA HIS A 223 17.16 23.64 -12.39
C HIS A 223 16.02 24.67 -12.28
N THR A 224 16.39 25.94 -12.25
CA THR A 224 15.44 27.06 -12.20
C THR A 224 15.42 27.81 -13.53
N PRO A 225 14.29 27.86 -14.25
CA PRO A 225 14.23 28.50 -15.56
C PRO A 225 14.16 30.03 -15.52
N ILE A 226 13.98 30.65 -14.34
CA ILE A 226 13.85 32.11 -14.17
C ILE A 226 14.60 32.63 -12.94
N ASN A 227 14.99 33.91 -12.95
CA ASN A 227 15.56 34.62 -11.80
C ASN A 227 14.59 34.61 -10.60
N VAL A 228 15.02 34.02 -9.49
CA VAL A 228 14.38 34.23 -8.18
C VAL A 228 15.24 35.17 -7.36
N THR A 229 14.82 36.43 -7.26
CA THR A 229 15.52 37.47 -6.49
C THR A 229 15.36 37.34 -4.97
N THR A 230 14.76 36.26 -4.48
CA THR A 230 14.43 36.05 -3.05
C THR A 230 14.91 34.70 -2.56
N GLU A 231 15.22 34.63 -1.26
CA GLU A 231 15.37 33.37 -0.54
C GLU A 231 14.15 32.49 -0.84
N ALA A 232 14.38 31.25 -1.28
CA ALA A 232 13.31 30.35 -1.70
C ALA A 232 13.38 29.03 -0.94
N ILE A 233 12.22 28.60 -0.45
CA ILE A 233 11.99 27.25 0.03
C ILE A 233 11.30 26.50 -1.10
N ILE A 234 11.82 25.34 -1.45
CA ILE A 234 11.31 24.58 -2.57
C ILE A 234 10.59 23.37 -2.02
N CYS A 235 9.28 23.32 -2.26
CA CYS A 235 8.46 22.18 -1.91
C CYS A 235 8.57 21.16 -3.04
N ILE A 236 9.15 20.01 -2.73
CA ILE A 236 9.28 18.90 -3.66
C ILE A 236 8.23 17.85 -3.29
N SER A 237 7.46 17.43 -4.28
CA SER A 237 6.61 16.24 -4.24
C SER A 237 6.72 15.56 -5.59
N ALA A 238 7.44 14.45 -5.63
CA ALA A 238 8.09 13.97 -6.82
C ALA A 238 8.15 12.44 -6.81
N MET A 239 7.80 11.78 -7.92
CA MET A 239 7.82 10.32 -8.00
C MET A 239 8.48 9.87 -9.30
N PHE A 240 9.35 8.86 -9.23
CA PHE A 240 10.02 8.25 -10.37
C PHE A 240 10.34 6.78 -10.08
N THR A 241 10.66 5.99 -11.08
CA THR A 241 11.06 4.58 -10.90
C THR A 241 12.56 4.47 -10.78
N ALA A 242 13.04 3.74 -9.78
CA ALA A 242 14.46 3.43 -9.60
C ALA A 242 14.77 2.00 -10.04
N SER A 243 15.94 1.83 -10.65
CA SER A 243 16.54 0.52 -10.97
C SER A 243 16.77 -0.33 -9.73
#